data_AF-A0A836C8X7-F1
#
_entry.id   AF-A0A836C8X7-F1
#
_cell.length_a   1.000
_cell.length_b   1.000
_cell.length_c   1.000
_cell.angle_alpha   90.00
_cell.angle_beta   90.00
_cell.angle_gamma   90.00
#
_symmetry.space_group_name_H-M   'P 1'
#
loop_
_entity.id
_entity.type
_entity.pdbx_description
1 polymer ?
#
loop_
_entity_poly.entity_id
_entity_poly.type
_entity_poly.pdbx_seq_one_letter_code
_entity_poly.pdbx_strand_id
1 'polypeptide(L)'
;MLETAPICTRGGESPCIPYAASSLKAADKSFDITLLPIGKTPAKYHKYFEKAKKRWEEIVVGDMIGYTAKEAPDSGWFGGYFGKGSDFHGAVDDIVIGYKIRAIDGKNKVVGNSEIIKERAGRAAHKARQQQTPISAVMEFDSADVDDLIKTGYFQTVVLHEMGHALGIGYAWPTPRAKCGGTCTAYQEGANWDCVAELKFRHLVTSRPDLKIDITGGLQLENTGASKADGTACEHWSETQLGDEIMTAYISSTDNPISIVSVGALEDLGYKVNYKAADTMKKEHLPQFSSRRSLRGGDNAQPTRLHMASLPRRMVPEGVLKLEDRGAIVDDDETDDEEDCAQT
;
A
#
# COMPACT_ATOMS: atom_id res chain seq x y z
N MET A 1 3.13 -10.58 -40.57
CA MET A 1 2.43 -9.30 -40.75
C MET A 1 0.95 -9.60 -40.80
N LEU A 2 0.22 -9.34 -39.72
CA LEU A 2 -1.24 -9.27 -39.70
C LEU A 2 -1.58 -8.18 -38.68
N GLU A 3 -2.23 -7.15 -39.20
CA GLU A 3 -2.52 -5.86 -38.58
C GLU A 3 -3.46 -6.00 -37.37
N THR A 4 -3.10 -5.33 -36.27
CA THR A 4 -4.03 -5.00 -35.19
C THR A 4 -4.72 -3.69 -35.54
N ALA A 5 -6.03 -3.75 -35.77
CA ALA A 5 -6.85 -2.55 -35.93
C ALA A 5 -7.15 -1.92 -34.55
N PRO A 6 -7.01 -0.59 -34.39
CA PRO A 6 -7.47 0.09 -33.19
C PRO A 6 -8.97 0.35 -33.29
N ILE A 7 -9.74 -0.01 -32.25
CA ILE A 7 -11.12 0.46 -32.13
C ILE A 7 -11.06 1.91 -31.60
N CYS A 8 -10.92 2.86 -32.52
CA CYS A 8 -11.10 4.29 -32.27
C CYS A 8 -12.42 4.76 -32.89
N THR A 9 -13.35 5.29 -32.11
CA THR A 9 -14.38 6.18 -32.66
C THR A 9 -13.78 7.58 -32.80
N ARG A 10 -13.85 8.14 -34.01
CA ARG A 10 -13.33 9.46 -34.35
C ARG A 10 -14.19 10.54 -33.70
N GLY A 11 -13.59 11.39 -32.88
CA GLY A 11 -14.20 12.65 -32.48
C GLY A 11 -13.52 13.35 -31.31
N GLY A 12 -12.31 13.90 -31.53
CA GLY A 12 -11.69 14.93 -30.68
C GLY A 12 -11.23 14.50 -29.29
N GLU A 13 -10.08 15.05 -28.87
CA GLU A 13 -9.46 14.96 -27.53
C GLU A 13 -8.63 13.71 -27.18
N SER A 14 -7.40 14.01 -26.72
CA SER A 14 -6.46 13.19 -25.94
C SER A 14 -5.78 11.98 -26.62
N PRO A 15 -4.44 11.86 -26.53
CA PRO A 15 -3.75 10.63 -26.92
C PRO A 15 -4.04 9.53 -25.89
N CYS A 16 -4.67 8.45 -26.33
CA CYS A 16 -4.65 7.17 -25.63
C CYS A 16 -3.19 6.73 -25.51
N ILE A 17 -2.73 6.44 -24.29
CA ILE A 17 -1.41 5.85 -24.07
C ILE A 17 -1.45 4.48 -24.77
N PRO A 18 -0.57 4.20 -25.75
CA PRO A 18 -0.51 2.89 -26.34
C PRO A 18 -0.12 1.90 -25.23
N TYR A 19 -0.96 0.88 -25.06
CA TYR A 19 -0.61 -0.32 -24.29
C TYR A 19 0.65 -0.90 -24.93
N ALA A 20 1.83 -0.53 -24.42
CA ALA A 20 3.00 -1.35 -24.63
C ALA A 20 2.66 -2.69 -23.98
N ALA A 21 2.55 -3.74 -24.79
CA ALA A 21 2.55 -5.10 -24.31
C ALA A 21 3.86 -5.27 -23.54
N SER A 22 3.82 -5.00 -22.23
CA SER A 22 4.88 -5.34 -21.32
C SER A 22 4.92 -6.86 -21.32
N SER A 23 5.87 -7.44 -22.07
CA SER A 23 6.37 -8.76 -21.73
C SER A 23 6.91 -8.69 -20.31
N LEU A 24 6.76 -9.74 -19.50
CA LEU A 24 7.50 -9.85 -18.24
C LEU A 24 8.95 -9.42 -18.53
N LYS A 25 9.47 -8.44 -17.77
CA LYS A 25 10.88 -8.06 -17.90
C LYS A 25 11.70 -9.32 -17.71
N ALA A 26 12.74 -9.51 -18.53
CA ALA A 26 13.54 -10.71 -18.47
C ALA A 26 14.27 -10.80 -17.11
N ALA A 27 13.89 -11.75 -16.26
CA ALA A 27 14.60 -12.22 -15.06
C ALA A 27 15.33 -11.13 -14.25
N ASP A 28 14.75 -9.93 -14.14
CA ASP A 28 15.22 -8.94 -13.21
C ASP A 28 14.76 -9.43 -11.83
N LYS A 29 15.71 -9.80 -10.98
CA LYS A 29 15.40 -10.29 -9.63
C LYS A 29 15.17 -9.15 -8.63
N SER A 30 15.11 -7.91 -9.13
CA SER A 30 14.81 -6.73 -8.33
C SER A 30 13.34 -6.35 -8.46
N PHE A 31 12.81 -5.79 -7.38
CA PHE A 31 11.42 -5.37 -7.30
C PHE A 31 11.17 -4.13 -8.18
N ASP A 32 10.11 -4.17 -8.99
CA ASP A 32 9.67 -3.09 -9.88
C ASP A 32 8.20 -2.71 -9.67
N ILE A 33 7.97 -1.44 -9.39
CA ILE A 33 6.63 -0.85 -9.33
C ILE A 33 6.25 -0.34 -10.73
N THR A 34 5.33 -1.00 -11.41
CA THR A 34 4.79 -0.46 -12.67
C THR A 34 3.76 0.63 -12.38
N LEU A 35 4.06 1.87 -12.79
CA LEU A 35 3.16 3.02 -12.60
C LEU A 35 2.27 3.25 -13.83
N LEU A 36 0.95 3.33 -13.61
CA LEU A 36 -0.02 3.57 -14.69
C LEU A 36 -0.84 4.85 -14.41
N PRO A 37 -0.61 5.96 -15.13
CA PRO A 37 -1.49 7.12 -15.04
C PRO A 37 -2.86 6.78 -15.61
N ILE A 38 -3.90 7.02 -14.82
CA ILE A 38 -5.28 6.71 -15.19
C ILE A 38 -5.99 8.00 -15.64
N GLY A 39 -6.77 7.89 -16.71
CA GLY A 39 -7.63 8.98 -17.20
C GLY A 39 -6.82 10.20 -17.66
N LYS A 40 -7.37 11.40 -17.43
CA LYS A 40 -6.74 12.69 -17.82
C LYS A 40 -5.75 13.21 -16.76
N THR A 41 -4.96 12.33 -16.11
CA THR A 41 -3.97 12.76 -15.12
C THR A 41 -2.89 13.63 -15.76
N PRO A 42 -2.75 14.93 -15.40
CA PRO A 42 -1.82 15.83 -16.07
C PRO A 42 -0.35 15.43 -15.91
N ALA A 43 0.43 15.58 -16.99
CA ALA A 43 1.82 15.15 -17.03
C ALA A 43 2.73 15.83 -16.00
N LYS A 44 2.37 17.03 -15.54
CA LYS A 44 3.09 17.78 -14.49
C LYS A 44 3.22 17.01 -13.17
N TYR A 45 2.35 16.03 -12.92
CA TYR A 45 2.34 15.27 -11.65
C TYR A 45 3.16 13.97 -11.69
N HIS A 46 3.46 13.41 -12.86
CA HIS A 46 4.12 12.09 -12.98
C HIS A 46 5.44 12.00 -12.20
N LYS A 47 6.21 13.08 -12.14
CA LYS A 47 7.50 13.12 -11.43
C LYS A 47 7.40 12.79 -9.93
N TYR A 48 6.27 13.07 -9.28
CA TYR A 48 6.09 12.81 -7.85
C TYR A 48 5.90 11.31 -7.57
N PHE A 49 5.15 10.65 -8.46
CA PHE A 49 4.95 9.20 -8.45
C PHE A 49 6.24 8.45 -8.76
N GLU A 50 6.98 8.87 -9.78
CA GLU A 50 8.28 8.29 -10.12
C GLU A 50 9.30 8.43 -8.99
N LYS A 51 9.27 9.55 -8.25
CA LYS A 51 10.15 9.75 -7.09
C LYS A 51 9.75 8.84 -5.91
N ALA A 52 8.45 8.66 -5.66
CA ALA A 52 7.96 7.74 -4.64
C ALA A 52 8.27 6.29 -5.00
N LYS A 53 8.07 5.90 -6.26
CA LYS A 53 8.44 4.59 -6.82
C LYS A 53 9.89 4.26 -6.48
N LYS A 54 10.82 5.13 -6.89
CA LYS A 54 12.26 4.91 -6.65
C LYS A 54 12.57 4.77 -5.17
N ARG A 55 11.92 5.57 -4.32
CA ARG A 55 12.14 5.53 -2.87
C ARG A 55 11.72 4.19 -2.27
N TRP A 56 10.58 3.63 -2.70
CA TRP A 56 10.13 2.31 -2.23
C TRP A 56 10.95 1.16 -2.83
N GLU A 57 11.43 1.28 -4.07
CA GLU A 57 12.33 0.29 -4.70
C GLU A 57 13.75 0.26 -4.09
N GLU A 58 14.19 1.32 -3.41
CA GLU A 58 15.41 1.27 -2.58
C GLU A 58 15.23 0.37 -1.34
N ILE A 59 13.99 0.26 -0.86
CA ILE A 59 13.60 -0.43 0.37
C ILE A 59 13.22 -1.89 0.06
N VAL A 60 12.39 -2.13 -0.95
CA VAL A 60 12.00 -3.47 -1.37
C VAL A 60 12.94 -3.93 -2.48
N VAL A 61 13.67 -5.01 -2.23
CA VAL A 61 14.80 -5.43 -3.08
C VAL A 61 14.69 -6.86 -3.60
N GLY A 62 13.60 -7.56 -3.30
CA GLY A 62 13.38 -8.92 -3.77
C GLY A 62 12.24 -9.01 -4.77
N ASP A 63 12.52 -9.77 -5.82
CA ASP A 63 11.56 -10.29 -6.79
C ASP A 63 10.31 -10.92 -6.16
N MET A 64 9.18 -10.69 -6.81
CA MET A 64 7.89 -11.25 -6.51
C MET A 64 7.41 -12.13 -7.67
N ILE A 65 6.40 -12.96 -7.43
CA ILE A 65 5.88 -13.83 -8.48
C ILE A 65 5.30 -13.00 -9.65
N GLY A 66 5.85 -13.06 -10.86
CA GLY A 66 5.21 -12.44 -12.03
C GLY A 66 3.87 -13.10 -12.44
N TYR A 67 3.00 -12.33 -13.08
CA TYR A 67 1.83 -12.79 -13.84
C TYR A 67 1.89 -12.30 -15.28
N THR A 68 1.67 -13.20 -16.22
CA THR A 68 1.61 -12.88 -17.64
C THR A 68 0.30 -12.19 -18.01
N ALA A 69 0.26 -11.52 -19.16
CA ALA A 69 -0.96 -10.94 -19.72
C ALA A 69 -2.08 -11.98 -19.95
N LYS A 70 -1.75 -13.27 -20.08
CA LYS A 70 -2.73 -14.36 -20.25
C LYS A 70 -3.42 -14.73 -18.93
N GLU A 71 -2.79 -14.43 -17.81
CA GLU A 71 -3.31 -14.68 -16.47
C GLU A 71 -4.12 -13.49 -15.94
N ALA A 72 -4.16 -12.37 -16.69
CA ALA A 72 -5.00 -11.23 -16.36
C ALA A 72 -6.48 -11.66 -16.36
N PRO A 73 -7.25 -11.36 -15.29
CA PRO A 73 -8.68 -11.62 -15.26
C PRO A 73 -9.43 -10.86 -16.36
N ASP A 74 -10.63 -11.32 -16.75
CA ASP A 74 -11.50 -10.60 -17.70
C ASP A 74 -11.87 -9.18 -17.25
N SER A 75 -11.82 -8.94 -15.93
CA SER A 75 -12.02 -7.62 -15.33
C SER A 75 -10.76 -6.76 -15.33
N GLY A 76 -9.65 -7.24 -15.88
CA GLY A 76 -8.32 -6.64 -15.77
C GLY A 76 -7.74 -6.70 -14.36
N TRP A 77 -6.52 -6.21 -14.22
CA TRP A 77 -5.82 -6.15 -12.94
C TRP A 77 -6.50 -5.19 -11.95
N PHE A 78 -7.16 -4.14 -12.43
CA PHE A 78 -7.91 -3.22 -11.57
C PHE A 78 -9.39 -3.60 -11.39
N GLY A 79 -9.79 -4.83 -11.72
CA GLY A 79 -11.10 -5.37 -11.32
C GLY A 79 -12.31 -4.61 -11.88
N GLY A 80 -12.16 -3.92 -13.01
CA GLY A 80 -13.17 -3.07 -13.63
C GLY A 80 -13.30 -1.70 -12.98
N TYR A 81 -12.37 -1.30 -12.11
CA TYR A 81 -12.40 -0.02 -11.39
C TYR A 81 -12.55 1.17 -12.35
N PHE A 82 -11.95 1.07 -13.54
CA PHE A 82 -12.00 2.11 -14.58
C PHE A 82 -13.13 1.94 -15.60
N GLY A 83 -14.05 1.01 -15.37
CA GLY A 83 -15.14 0.69 -16.28
C GLY A 83 -14.79 -0.36 -17.33
N LYS A 84 -15.82 -0.96 -17.91
CA LYS A 84 -15.70 -2.08 -18.85
C LYS A 84 -14.86 -1.69 -20.07
N GLY A 85 -13.84 -2.50 -20.37
CA GLY A 85 -12.96 -2.32 -21.54
C GLY A 85 -11.83 -1.30 -21.35
N SER A 86 -11.71 -0.67 -20.19
CA SER A 86 -10.68 0.35 -19.90
C SER A 86 -9.61 -0.13 -18.92
N ASP A 87 -9.70 -1.39 -18.48
CA ASP A 87 -8.82 -1.96 -17.46
C ASP A 87 -7.52 -2.52 -18.05
N PHE A 88 -6.48 -2.58 -17.22
CA PHE A 88 -5.15 -3.03 -17.61
C PHE A 88 -5.08 -4.57 -17.63
N HIS A 89 -4.68 -5.14 -18.77
CA HIS A 89 -4.55 -6.59 -18.98
C HIS A 89 -3.11 -6.99 -19.39
N GLY A 90 -2.13 -6.11 -19.18
CA GLY A 90 -0.73 -6.43 -19.46
C GLY A 90 -0.14 -7.41 -18.45
N ALA A 91 1.10 -7.86 -18.67
CA ALA A 91 1.82 -8.61 -17.64
C ALA A 91 2.13 -7.69 -16.44
N VAL A 92 2.19 -8.29 -15.26
CA VAL A 92 2.58 -7.66 -14.00
C VAL A 92 3.74 -8.46 -13.44
N ASP A 93 4.88 -7.83 -13.20
CA ASP A 93 6.02 -8.49 -12.55
C ASP A 93 5.79 -8.51 -11.04
N ASP A 94 6.10 -7.42 -10.35
CA ASP A 94 5.87 -7.32 -8.90
C ASP A 94 4.55 -6.67 -8.52
N ILE A 95 4.29 -5.46 -9.00
CA ILE A 95 3.06 -4.73 -8.73
C ILE A 95 2.77 -3.71 -9.83
N VAL A 96 1.49 -3.53 -10.16
CA VAL A 96 1.03 -2.42 -10.98
C VAL A 96 0.19 -1.45 -10.15
N ILE A 97 0.61 -0.18 -10.07
CA ILE A 97 -0.10 0.85 -9.33
C ILE A 97 -0.68 1.88 -10.30
N GLY A 98 -2.01 1.92 -10.36
CA GLY A 98 -2.75 2.96 -11.05
C GLY A 98 -2.76 4.24 -10.21
N TYR A 99 -2.64 5.41 -10.82
CA TYR A 99 -2.81 6.67 -10.09
C TYR A 99 -3.66 7.69 -10.85
N LYS A 100 -4.44 8.48 -10.11
CA LYS A 100 -5.37 9.46 -10.67
C LYS A 100 -5.49 10.72 -9.85
N ILE A 101 -5.62 11.86 -10.53
CA ILE A 101 -6.05 13.13 -9.92
C ILE A 101 -7.53 13.34 -10.25
N ARG A 102 -8.38 13.46 -9.23
CA ARG A 102 -9.83 13.68 -9.39
C ARG A 102 -10.39 14.51 -8.23
N ALA A 103 -11.61 15.00 -8.37
CA ALA A 103 -12.33 15.54 -7.20
C ALA A 103 -12.66 14.39 -6.23
N ILE A 104 -12.37 14.58 -4.94
CA ILE A 104 -12.72 13.64 -3.87
C ILE A 104 -13.82 14.26 -3.00
N ASP A 105 -13.47 15.24 -2.18
CA ASP A 105 -14.40 15.85 -1.22
C ASP A 105 -14.16 17.36 -0.97
N GLY A 106 -13.23 17.94 -1.73
CA GLY A 106 -12.93 19.36 -1.74
C GLY A 106 -11.79 19.72 -0.82
N LYS A 107 -11.40 20.99 -0.86
CA LYS A 107 -10.15 21.48 -0.27
C LYS A 107 -10.03 21.22 1.23
N ASN A 108 -8.81 20.85 1.67
CA ASN A 108 -8.37 20.65 3.05
C ASN A 108 -9.10 19.53 3.81
N LYS A 109 -9.59 18.50 3.11
CA LYS A 109 -10.14 17.29 3.73
C LYS A 109 -9.26 16.09 3.38
N VAL A 110 -9.79 15.09 2.68
CA VAL A 110 -9.03 13.91 2.24
C VAL A 110 -8.18 14.32 1.04
N VAL A 111 -6.87 14.40 1.23
CA VAL A 111 -5.97 14.84 0.16
C VAL A 111 -5.48 13.71 -0.75
N GLY A 112 -5.55 12.48 -0.27
CA GLY A 112 -5.15 11.26 -0.96
C GLY A 112 -5.77 10.03 -0.33
N ASN A 113 -5.88 8.96 -1.11
CA ASN A 113 -6.24 7.63 -0.66
C ASN A 113 -5.65 6.55 -1.56
N SER A 114 -5.52 5.34 -1.02
CA SER A 114 -4.98 4.18 -1.72
C SER A 114 -5.83 2.94 -1.47
N GLU A 115 -6.00 2.10 -2.48
CA GLU A 115 -6.80 0.89 -2.41
C GLU A 115 -6.09 -0.27 -3.11
N ILE A 116 -5.96 -1.40 -2.43
CA ILE A 116 -5.49 -2.66 -3.04
C ILE A 116 -6.65 -3.32 -3.77
N ILE A 117 -6.43 -3.65 -5.03
CA ILE A 117 -7.46 -4.22 -5.90
C ILE A 117 -7.34 -5.73 -6.03
N LYS A 118 -6.11 -6.24 -6.15
CA LYS A 118 -5.83 -7.67 -6.23
C LYS A 118 -4.59 -8.03 -5.42
N GLU A 119 -4.63 -9.22 -4.84
CA GLU A 119 -3.57 -9.76 -4.00
C GLU A 119 -3.13 -11.15 -4.48
N ARG A 120 -1.88 -11.50 -4.19
CA ARG A 120 -1.31 -12.82 -4.48
C ARG A 120 -1.96 -13.90 -3.64
N ALA A 121 -2.38 -14.98 -4.28
CA ALA A 121 -3.00 -16.13 -3.64
C ALA A 121 -2.48 -17.45 -4.23
N GLY A 122 -2.90 -18.56 -3.63
CA GLY A 122 -2.57 -19.91 -4.10
C GLY A 122 -1.26 -20.47 -3.56
N ARG A 123 -0.96 -21.71 -3.95
CA ARG A 123 0.14 -22.52 -3.40
C ARG A 123 1.52 -21.91 -3.68
N ALA A 124 1.72 -21.34 -4.86
CA ALA A 124 2.99 -20.69 -5.23
C ALA A 124 3.28 -19.49 -4.30
N ALA A 125 2.31 -18.59 -4.13
CA ALA A 125 2.43 -17.44 -3.23
C ALA A 125 2.66 -17.86 -1.78
N HIS A 126 1.95 -18.89 -1.30
CA HIS A 126 2.18 -19.44 0.04
C HIS A 126 3.61 -19.98 0.21
N LYS A 127 4.10 -20.78 -0.75
CA LYS A 127 5.46 -21.35 -0.71
C LYS A 127 6.53 -20.26 -0.73
N ALA A 128 6.31 -19.19 -1.49
CA ALA A 128 7.19 -18.03 -1.57
C ALA A 128 7.04 -17.05 -0.38
N ARG A 129 6.08 -17.27 0.53
CA ARG A 129 5.71 -16.34 1.63
C ARG A 129 5.25 -14.97 1.13
N GLN A 130 4.66 -14.90 -0.05
CA GLN A 130 4.14 -13.67 -0.68
C GLN A 130 2.61 -13.62 -0.66
N GLN A 131 1.96 -14.49 0.12
CA GLN A 131 0.51 -14.54 0.18
C GLN A 131 -0.06 -13.22 0.69
N GLN A 132 -1.11 -12.73 0.02
CA GLN A 132 -1.79 -11.46 0.30
C GLN A 132 -0.96 -10.20 0.01
N THR A 133 0.21 -10.33 -0.64
CA THR A 133 0.90 -9.14 -1.15
C THR A 133 0.16 -8.59 -2.38
N PRO A 134 0.08 -7.26 -2.54
CA PRO A 134 -0.61 -6.65 -3.67
C PRO A 134 -0.01 -7.02 -5.04
N ILE A 135 -0.89 -7.36 -5.97
CA ILE A 135 -0.59 -7.46 -7.42
C ILE A 135 -0.91 -6.12 -8.09
N SER A 136 -1.97 -5.46 -7.62
CA SER A 136 -2.39 -4.17 -8.14
C SER A 136 -3.08 -3.32 -7.08
N ALA A 137 -2.86 -2.02 -7.19
CA ALA A 137 -3.43 -1.02 -6.30
C ALA A 137 -3.73 0.29 -7.06
N VAL A 138 -4.60 1.12 -6.52
CA VAL A 138 -4.94 2.44 -7.07
C VAL A 138 -4.66 3.50 -6.02
N MET A 139 -3.99 4.58 -6.42
CA MET A 139 -3.88 5.81 -5.62
C MET A 139 -4.69 6.94 -6.25
N GLU A 140 -5.47 7.66 -5.46
CA GLU A 140 -6.23 8.82 -5.90
C GLU A 140 -5.89 10.04 -5.05
N PHE A 141 -5.83 11.23 -5.66
CA PHE A 141 -5.51 12.47 -4.95
C PHE A 141 -6.50 13.56 -5.33
N ASP A 142 -6.92 14.38 -4.34
CA ASP A 142 -7.90 15.42 -4.58
C ASP A 142 -7.30 16.55 -5.42
N SER A 143 -7.86 16.72 -6.62
CA SER A 143 -7.57 17.82 -7.52
C SER A 143 -7.71 19.21 -6.88
N ALA A 144 -8.51 19.36 -5.81
CA ALA A 144 -8.68 20.59 -5.06
C ALA A 144 -7.46 20.97 -4.21
N ASP A 145 -6.62 19.98 -3.85
CA ASP A 145 -5.50 20.16 -2.92
C ASP A 145 -4.13 20.03 -3.60
N VAL A 146 -4.01 19.21 -4.64
CA VAL A 146 -2.71 18.85 -5.26
C VAL A 146 -1.84 20.06 -5.62
N ASP A 147 -2.39 21.10 -6.25
CA ASP A 147 -1.59 22.26 -6.65
C ASP A 147 -1.10 23.09 -5.45
N ASP A 148 -1.83 23.13 -4.35
CA ASP A 148 -1.38 23.80 -3.12
C ASP A 148 -0.38 22.94 -2.34
N LEU A 149 -0.59 21.62 -2.29
CA LEU A 149 0.37 20.67 -1.74
C LEU A 149 1.71 20.69 -2.48
N ILE A 150 1.69 20.94 -3.80
CA ILE A 150 2.92 21.10 -4.58
C ILE A 150 3.64 22.39 -4.20
N LYS A 151 2.92 23.51 -4.02
CA LYS A 151 3.51 24.79 -3.63
C LYS A 151 4.13 24.73 -2.23
N THR A 152 3.51 24.00 -1.32
CA THR A 152 3.98 23.84 0.06
C THR A 152 5.00 22.71 0.23
N GLY A 153 5.20 21.88 -0.80
CA GLY A 153 6.17 20.78 -0.79
C GLY A 153 5.63 19.44 -0.25
N TYR A 154 4.42 19.42 0.29
CA TYR A 154 3.79 18.25 0.91
C TYR A 154 3.37 17.16 -0.08
N PHE A 155 3.10 17.51 -1.35
CA PHE A 155 2.56 16.54 -2.31
C PHE A 155 3.48 15.32 -2.50
N GLN A 156 4.81 15.51 -2.44
CA GLN A 156 5.73 14.38 -2.54
C GLN A 156 5.58 13.41 -1.37
N THR A 157 5.39 13.92 -0.16
CA THR A 157 5.22 13.13 1.07
C THR A 157 3.90 12.37 1.03
N VAL A 158 2.82 13.02 0.60
CA VAL A 158 1.50 12.39 0.43
C VAL A 158 1.57 11.24 -0.58
N VAL A 159 2.19 11.45 -1.76
CA VAL A 159 2.35 10.36 -2.75
C VAL A 159 3.19 9.21 -2.21
N LEU A 160 4.21 9.51 -1.39
CA LEU A 160 5.05 8.49 -0.77
C LEU A 160 4.26 7.64 0.24
N HIS A 161 3.43 8.28 1.06
CA HIS A 161 2.52 7.65 2.02
C HIS A 161 1.50 6.73 1.33
N GLU A 162 0.77 7.24 0.34
CA GLU A 162 -0.25 6.46 -0.38
C GLU A 162 0.35 5.25 -1.11
N MET A 163 1.60 5.38 -1.57
CA MET A 163 2.31 4.26 -2.19
C MET A 163 2.70 3.19 -1.16
N GLY A 164 2.95 3.57 0.11
CA GLY A 164 3.12 2.62 1.21
C GLY A 164 1.88 1.78 1.45
N HIS A 165 0.69 2.40 1.42
CA HIS A 165 -0.58 1.69 1.46
C HIS A 165 -0.80 0.80 0.23
N ALA A 166 -0.43 1.27 -0.97
CA ALA A 166 -0.51 0.49 -2.19
C ALA A 166 0.36 -0.78 -2.14
N LEU A 167 1.45 -0.75 -1.38
CA LEU A 167 2.31 -1.90 -1.10
C LEU A 167 1.78 -2.83 0.00
N GLY A 168 0.73 -2.43 0.73
CA GLY A 168 0.03 -3.27 1.71
C GLY A 168 0.16 -2.85 3.17
N ILE A 169 0.93 -1.81 3.48
CA ILE A 169 1.01 -1.31 4.86
C ILE A 169 -0.38 -0.78 5.26
N GLY A 170 -0.87 -1.15 6.44
CA GLY A 170 -2.21 -0.76 6.91
C GLY A 170 -3.38 -1.60 6.41
N TYR A 171 -3.24 -2.30 5.28
CA TYR A 171 -4.33 -3.06 4.66
C TYR A 171 -4.61 -4.43 5.33
N ALA A 172 -3.60 -5.02 5.98
CA ALA A 172 -3.65 -6.40 6.50
C ALA A 172 -4.02 -6.52 7.98
N TRP A 173 -4.37 -5.43 8.66
CA TRP A 173 -4.25 -5.39 10.14
C TRP A 173 -5.45 -5.88 10.97
N PRO A 174 -6.56 -6.34 10.36
CA PRO A 174 -7.53 -7.14 11.09
C PRO A 174 -8.15 -8.27 10.24
N THR A 175 -7.34 -9.17 9.68
CA THR A 175 -7.89 -10.46 9.22
C THR A 175 -7.45 -11.58 10.16
N PRO A 176 -8.27 -12.62 10.40
CA PRO A 176 -7.90 -13.82 11.17
C PRO A 176 -6.65 -14.58 10.64
N ARG A 177 -5.98 -14.05 9.61
CA ARG A 177 -4.80 -14.60 8.94
C ARG A 177 -3.53 -13.77 9.18
N ALA A 178 -3.65 -12.51 9.61
CA ALA A 178 -2.49 -11.72 10.02
C ALA A 178 -2.03 -12.24 11.38
N LYS A 179 -0.95 -13.04 11.38
CA LYS A 179 -0.33 -13.59 12.59
C LYS A 179 0.26 -12.52 13.52
N CYS A 180 0.22 -11.26 13.08
CA CYS A 180 1.01 -10.15 13.57
C CYS A 180 0.20 -9.09 14.33
N GLY A 181 -1.09 -9.28 14.60
CA GLY A 181 -1.85 -8.27 15.33
C GLY A 181 -3.15 -8.80 15.92
N GLY A 182 -3.59 -8.16 17.01
CA GLY A 182 -4.91 -8.41 17.60
C GLY A 182 -6.04 -7.82 16.74
N THR A 183 -7.29 -8.21 17.03
CA THR A 183 -8.45 -7.56 16.38
C THR A 183 -8.45 -6.08 16.69
N CYS A 184 -8.20 -5.24 15.68
CA CYS A 184 -8.35 -3.81 15.84
C CYS A 184 -9.82 -3.42 15.77
N THR A 185 -10.37 -2.97 16.89
CA THR A 185 -11.65 -2.28 16.96
C THR A 185 -11.35 -0.79 17.09
N ALA A 186 -11.68 0.00 16.06
CA ALA A 186 -11.73 1.45 16.21
C ALA A 186 -12.53 1.74 17.50
N TYR A 187 -11.98 2.57 18.40
CA TYR A 187 -12.55 2.96 19.71
C TYR A 187 -12.23 2.15 20.97
N GLN A 188 -11.50 1.04 20.90
CA GLN A 188 -10.97 0.42 22.12
C GLN A 188 -9.44 0.44 22.07
N GLU A 189 -8.82 0.42 23.25
CA GLU A 189 -7.36 0.49 23.50
C GLU A 189 -6.56 0.01 22.29
N GLY A 190 -5.73 0.89 21.72
CA GLY A 190 -5.19 0.74 20.37
C GLY A 190 -4.68 -0.67 20.12
N ALA A 191 -4.97 -1.21 18.93
CA ALA A 191 -4.55 -2.57 18.61
C ALA A 191 -3.02 -2.61 18.50
N ASN A 192 -2.43 -3.69 19.01
CA ASN A 192 -1.01 -3.88 18.89
C ASN A 192 -0.68 -4.67 17.62
N TRP A 193 0.46 -4.31 17.03
CA TRP A 193 1.13 -5.10 16.00
C TRP A 193 2.36 -5.78 16.65
N ASP A 194 2.50 -7.08 16.49
CA ASP A 194 3.47 -7.94 17.18
C ASP A 194 4.11 -8.95 16.21
N CYS A 195 4.93 -8.44 15.29
CA CYS A 195 5.83 -9.20 14.43
C CYS A 195 7.17 -8.47 14.24
N VAL A 196 7.78 -8.49 13.04
CA VAL A 196 9.07 -7.88 12.77
C VAL A 196 9.02 -6.37 12.99
N ALA A 197 7.94 -5.68 12.59
CA ALA A 197 7.81 -4.25 12.85
C ALA A 197 7.89 -3.89 14.35
N GLU A 198 7.31 -4.70 15.25
CA GLU A 198 7.44 -4.54 16.71
C GLU A 198 8.88 -4.73 17.18
N LEU A 199 9.58 -5.74 16.66
CA LEU A 199 11.00 -5.94 16.97
C LEU A 199 11.83 -4.73 16.50
N LYS A 200 11.50 -4.13 15.34
CA LYS A 200 12.16 -2.92 14.85
C LYS A 200 11.79 -1.69 15.66
N PHE A 201 10.56 -1.58 16.14
CA PHE A 201 10.12 -0.55 17.07
C PHE A 201 10.90 -0.62 18.38
N ARG A 202 10.99 -1.79 19.00
CA ARG A 202 11.82 -2.00 20.20
C ARG A 202 13.30 -1.72 19.95
N HIS A 203 13.84 -2.11 18.79
CA HIS A 203 15.20 -1.79 18.41
C HIS A 203 15.41 -0.27 18.27
N LEU A 204 14.47 0.44 17.65
CA LEU A 204 14.52 1.89 17.53
C LEU A 204 14.62 2.54 18.92
N VAL A 205 13.74 2.18 19.84
CA VAL A 205 13.74 2.78 21.19
C VAL A 205 15.00 2.42 21.98
N THR A 206 15.46 1.16 21.93
CA THR A 206 16.65 0.73 22.67
C THR A 206 17.95 1.28 22.11
N SER A 207 18.06 1.42 20.78
CA SER A 207 19.25 2.00 20.12
C SER A 207 19.28 3.52 20.20
N ARG A 208 18.14 4.16 20.46
CA ARG A 208 17.97 5.61 20.56
C ARG A 208 17.23 5.99 21.85
N PRO A 209 17.85 5.81 23.03
CA PRO A 209 17.22 6.17 24.31
C PRO A 209 16.91 7.67 24.44
N ASP A 210 17.45 8.50 23.55
CA ASP A 210 17.13 9.91 23.43
C ASP A 210 15.73 10.17 22.83
N LEU A 211 15.22 9.23 22.03
CA LEU A 211 13.85 9.16 21.54
C LEU A 211 12.96 8.63 22.66
N LYS A 212 12.39 9.52 23.47
CA LYS A 212 11.53 9.19 24.62
C LYS A 212 10.15 8.68 24.18
N ILE A 213 10.12 7.56 23.49
CA ILE A 213 8.92 6.92 22.96
C ILE A 213 8.31 6.04 24.06
N ASP A 214 6.99 6.13 24.23
CA ASP A 214 6.25 5.22 25.11
C ASP A 214 6.10 3.85 24.44
N ILE A 215 6.69 2.84 25.06
CA ILE A 215 6.65 1.44 24.60
C ILE A 215 5.65 0.60 25.40
N THR A 216 4.89 1.22 26.31
CA THR A 216 3.86 0.54 27.09
C THR A 216 2.83 -0.03 26.12
N GLY A 217 2.64 -1.36 26.16
CA GLY A 217 1.76 -2.06 25.23
C GLY A 217 2.39 -2.46 23.90
N GLY A 218 3.64 -2.08 23.59
CA GLY A 218 4.29 -2.39 22.30
C GLY A 218 3.93 -1.40 21.19
N LEU A 219 4.20 -1.76 19.94
CA LEU A 219 3.84 -1.00 18.74
C LEU A 219 2.32 -1.00 18.55
N GLN A 220 1.72 0.18 18.58
CA GLN A 220 0.28 0.39 18.48
C GLN A 220 -0.10 0.92 17.10
N LEU A 221 -1.27 0.49 16.66
CA LEU A 221 -1.98 1.04 15.53
C LEU A 221 -2.76 2.28 15.95
N GLU A 222 -3.01 3.17 14.99
CA GLU A 222 -3.83 4.35 15.20
C GLU A 222 -5.24 3.94 15.66
N ASN A 223 -5.72 4.58 16.71
CA ASN A 223 -7.00 4.29 17.34
C ASN A 223 -7.94 5.50 17.35
N THR A 224 -7.47 6.65 16.84
CA THR A 224 -8.28 7.82 16.58
C THR A 224 -8.98 7.71 15.23
N GLY A 225 -10.19 8.27 15.18
CA GLY A 225 -11.10 8.16 14.05
C GLY A 225 -12.57 8.24 14.48
N ALA A 226 -13.44 8.64 13.55
CA ALA A 226 -14.89 8.52 13.61
C ALA A 226 -15.42 7.09 13.36
N SER A 227 -14.65 6.18 12.73
CA SER A 227 -14.91 4.72 12.59
C SER A 227 -13.88 4.10 11.64
N LYS A 228 -13.75 2.78 11.52
CA LYS A 228 -12.96 2.16 10.43
C LYS A 228 -13.28 2.69 9.01
N ALA A 229 -14.46 3.26 8.78
CA ALA A 229 -14.87 3.83 7.49
C ALA A 229 -14.22 5.19 7.18
N ASP A 230 -13.52 5.81 8.13
CA ASP A 230 -12.71 7.00 7.91
C ASP A 230 -11.28 6.70 7.42
N GLY A 231 -10.94 5.41 7.28
CA GLY A 231 -9.64 4.98 6.80
C GLY A 231 -8.46 5.49 7.61
N THR A 232 -8.66 5.76 8.90
CA THR A 232 -7.66 6.32 9.81
C THR A 232 -7.26 5.27 10.83
N ALA A 233 -8.24 4.81 11.62
CA ALA A 233 -8.00 3.81 12.66
C ALA A 233 -7.64 2.46 12.05
N CYS A 234 -6.69 1.75 12.66
CA CYS A 234 -6.23 0.41 12.27
C CYS A 234 -5.48 0.31 10.94
N GLU A 235 -5.28 1.41 10.21
CA GLU A 235 -4.57 1.42 8.92
C GLU A 235 -3.24 2.17 9.00
N HIS A 236 -2.98 2.85 10.11
CA HIS A 236 -1.79 3.65 10.34
C HIS A 236 -1.09 3.25 11.63
N TRP A 237 0.19 3.62 11.74
CA TRP A 237 0.84 3.62 13.04
C TRP A 237 0.26 4.68 13.95
N SER A 238 0.29 4.41 15.26
CA SER A 238 -0.13 5.37 16.26
C SER A 238 0.73 6.65 16.19
N GLU A 239 0.06 7.76 15.91
CA GLU A 239 0.64 9.10 15.96
C GLU A 239 1.23 9.42 17.33
N THR A 240 0.68 8.85 18.41
CA THR A 240 1.18 9.11 19.78
C THR A 240 2.52 8.44 20.07
N GLN A 241 2.92 7.46 19.26
CA GLN A 241 4.22 6.79 19.35
C GLN A 241 5.21 7.29 18.30
N LEU A 242 4.76 7.43 17.04
CA LEU A 242 5.67 7.64 15.92
C LEU A 242 5.64 9.07 15.33
N GLY A 243 4.65 9.91 15.68
CA GLY A 243 4.60 11.32 15.27
C GLY A 243 4.62 11.50 13.76
N ASP A 244 5.62 12.21 13.23
CA ASP A 244 5.77 12.49 11.80
C ASP A 244 6.31 11.28 11.00
N GLU A 245 6.12 10.03 11.42
CA GLU A 245 6.54 8.88 10.61
C GLU A 245 5.66 8.76 9.34
N ILE A 246 6.22 8.26 8.23
CA ILE A 246 5.51 8.32 6.95
C ILE A 246 4.16 7.59 6.93
N MET A 247 3.97 6.53 7.72
CA MET A 247 2.75 5.70 7.75
C MET A 247 1.86 5.99 8.97
N THR A 248 2.01 7.15 9.61
CA THR A 248 1.01 7.67 10.55
C THR A 248 -0.09 8.41 9.79
N ALA A 249 -1.24 8.62 10.44
CA ALA A 249 -2.45 9.12 9.79
C ALA A 249 -2.40 10.58 9.31
N TYR A 250 -1.46 11.37 9.81
CA TYR A 250 -1.40 12.81 9.51
C TYR A 250 -0.02 13.21 8.99
N ILE A 251 -0.01 13.85 7.82
CA ILE A 251 1.19 14.52 7.34
C ILE A 251 1.22 15.93 7.93
N SER A 252 2.03 16.07 8.97
CA SER A 252 2.26 17.31 9.75
C SER A 252 3.48 18.09 9.27
N SER A 253 4.42 17.48 8.55
CA SER A 253 5.63 18.12 8.04
C SER A 253 5.98 17.63 6.63
N THR A 254 7.01 18.22 6.03
CA THR A 254 7.59 17.71 4.77
C THR A 254 8.72 16.70 5.03
N ASP A 255 9.09 16.48 6.29
CA ASP A 255 10.16 15.56 6.73
C ASP A 255 9.52 14.39 7.49
N ASN A 256 8.76 13.57 6.75
CA ASN A 256 8.18 12.33 7.29
C ASN A 256 9.07 11.13 6.89
N PRO A 257 9.92 10.62 7.80
CA PRO A 257 10.81 9.50 7.50
C PRO A 257 10.07 8.19 7.25
N ILE A 258 10.58 7.38 6.31
CA ILE A 258 10.25 5.95 6.25
C ILE A 258 11.10 5.23 7.30
N SER A 259 10.54 5.03 8.50
CA SER A 259 11.31 4.47 9.62
C SER A 259 11.63 2.99 9.42
N ILE A 260 12.58 2.49 10.22
CA ILE A 260 12.88 1.06 10.30
C ILE A 260 11.64 0.21 10.69
N VAL A 261 10.64 0.82 11.33
CA VAL A 261 9.37 0.17 11.71
C VAL A 261 8.53 -0.12 10.46
N SER A 262 8.31 0.88 9.60
CA SER A 262 7.58 0.70 8.33
C SER A 262 8.31 -0.23 7.37
N VAL A 263 9.65 -0.21 7.35
CA VAL A 263 10.43 -1.22 6.61
C VAL A 263 10.21 -2.63 7.18
N GLY A 264 10.11 -2.76 8.50
CA GLY A 264 9.78 -4.03 9.16
C GLY A 264 8.38 -4.54 8.82
N ALA A 265 7.40 -3.66 8.65
CA ALA A 265 6.05 -4.05 8.24
C ALA A 265 5.99 -4.59 6.81
N LEU A 266 6.85 -4.12 5.90
CA LEU A 266 7.00 -4.74 4.59
C LEU A 266 7.57 -6.17 4.70
N GLU A 267 8.52 -6.43 5.61
CA GLU A 267 8.97 -7.80 5.88
C GLU A 267 7.84 -8.68 6.44
N ASP A 268 7.01 -8.13 7.33
CA ASP A 268 5.83 -8.84 7.87
C ASP A 268 4.85 -9.25 6.76
N LEU A 269 4.74 -8.44 5.69
CA LEU A 269 3.90 -8.73 4.52
C LEU A 269 4.53 -9.76 3.57
N GLY A 270 5.81 -10.11 3.75
CA GLY A 270 6.52 -11.08 2.90
C GLY A 270 7.46 -10.47 1.86
N TYR A 271 7.68 -9.15 1.90
CA TYR A 271 8.68 -8.52 1.05
C TYR A 271 10.10 -8.79 1.57
N LYS A 272 11.04 -8.91 0.65
CA LYS A 272 12.47 -8.86 1.00
C LYS A 272 12.92 -7.40 1.03
N VAL A 273 13.36 -6.95 2.20
CA VAL A 273 13.66 -5.52 2.44
C VAL A 273 15.14 -5.23 2.68
N ASN A 274 15.54 -4.00 2.38
CA ASN A 274 16.84 -3.42 2.69
C ASN A 274 16.71 -2.43 3.85
N TYR A 275 16.99 -2.89 5.07
CA TYR A 275 16.93 -2.05 6.27
C TYR A 275 17.88 -0.85 6.27
N LYS A 276 18.94 -0.85 5.46
CA LYS A 276 19.87 0.29 5.36
C LYS A 276 19.24 1.47 4.62
N ALA A 277 18.18 1.25 3.86
CA ALA A 277 17.43 2.30 3.18
C ALA A 277 16.40 2.99 4.09
N ALA A 278 16.19 2.51 5.32
CA ALA A 278 15.32 3.17 6.29
C ALA A 278 15.87 4.53 6.71
N ASP A 279 14.99 5.50 6.87
CA ASP A 279 15.33 6.83 7.37
C ASP A 279 15.55 6.81 8.88
N THR A 280 16.45 7.68 9.35
CA THR A 280 16.72 7.83 10.78
C THR A 280 15.64 8.69 11.43
N MET A 281 14.92 8.13 12.41
CA MET A 281 14.04 8.90 13.28
C MET A 281 14.85 9.86 14.17
N LYS A 282 14.35 11.09 14.34
CA LYS A 282 14.94 12.12 15.19
C LYS A 282 13.89 12.60 16.21
N LYS A 283 14.34 13.36 17.21
CA LYS A 283 13.44 13.86 18.28
C LYS A 283 12.36 14.78 17.72
N GLU A 284 12.69 15.51 16.67
CA GLU A 284 11.80 16.47 16.01
C GLU A 284 10.62 15.79 15.34
N HIS A 285 10.78 14.52 14.92
CA HIS A 285 9.71 13.72 14.33
C HIS A 285 8.76 13.14 15.38
N LEU A 286 9.17 13.06 16.64
CA LEU A 286 8.34 12.46 17.68
C LEU A 286 7.30 13.43 18.21
N PRO A 287 6.18 12.93 18.76
CA PRO A 287 5.19 13.77 19.40
C PRO A 287 5.84 14.61 20.50
N GLN A 288 5.88 15.94 20.30
CA GLN A 288 6.46 16.81 21.30
C GLN A 288 5.54 16.83 22.54
N PHE A 289 6.03 16.24 23.64
CA PHE A 289 5.41 16.30 24.97
C PHE A 289 5.54 17.69 25.63
N SER A 290 5.47 18.79 24.87
CA SER A 290 5.42 20.12 25.48
C SER A 290 4.00 20.33 26.05
N SER A 291 3.84 20.08 27.35
CA SER A 291 2.76 20.53 28.24
C SER A 291 1.48 20.99 27.51
N ARG A 292 0.58 20.05 27.19
CA ARG A 292 -0.77 20.37 26.71
C ARG A 292 -1.56 21.04 27.83
N ARG A 293 -1.30 22.32 28.08
CA ARG A 293 -2.25 23.20 28.75
C ARG A 293 -3.35 23.43 27.74
N SER A 294 -4.52 22.86 28.02
CA SER A 294 -5.77 23.12 27.33
C SER A 294 -5.93 24.63 27.10
N LEU A 295 -5.69 25.09 25.88
CA LEU A 295 -6.21 26.36 25.40
C LEU A 295 -7.57 26.04 24.77
N ARG A 296 -8.58 25.98 25.64
CA ARG A 296 -9.95 26.31 25.24
C ARG A 296 -9.94 27.80 24.88
N GLY A 297 -10.22 28.10 23.62
CA GLY A 297 -10.61 29.43 23.15
C GLY A 297 -9.45 30.27 22.60
N GLY A 298 -9.61 30.69 21.35
CA GLY A 298 -8.83 31.76 20.73
C GLY A 298 -8.06 31.27 19.51
N ASP A 299 -8.55 31.69 18.34
CA ASP A 299 -7.91 31.60 17.03
C ASP A 299 -6.39 31.62 17.09
N ASN A 300 -5.76 30.49 16.74
CA ASN A 300 -4.38 30.46 16.30
C ASN A 300 -4.14 29.20 15.47
N ALA A 301 -3.64 29.41 14.26
CA ALA A 301 -3.31 28.39 13.29
C ALA A 301 -2.50 27.26 13.93
N GLN A 302 -3.13 26.08 14.09
CA GLN A 302 -2.36 24.85 14.15
C GLN A 302 -1.60 24.71 12.82
N PRO A 303 -0.37 24.16 12.80
CA PRO A 303 0.19 23.71 11.54
C PRO A 303 -0.85 22.75 10.93
N THR A 304 -1.30 23.06 9.72
CA THR A 304 -2.36 22.33 9.03
C THR A 304 -1.93 20.87 8.91
N ARG A 305 -2.40 20.01 9.80
CA ARG A 305 -2.24 18.56 9.69
C ARG A 305 -3.09 18.11 8.52
N LEU A 306 -2.46 17.56 7.48
CA LEU A 306 -3.17 17.02 6.34
C LEU A 306 -3.62 15.61 6.70
N HIS A 307 -4.93 15.37 6.65
CA HIS A 307 -5.51 14.07 6.97
C HIS A 307 -5.36 13.15 5.76
N MET A 308 -4.68 12.01 5.94
CA MET A 308 -4.70 10.89 5.00
C MET A 308 -5.79 9.93 5.49
N ALA A 309 -6.81 9.73 4.67
CA ALA A 309 -7.93 8.87 4.99
C ALA A 309 -8.13 7.90 3.84
N SER A 310 -8.07 6.60 4.10
CA SER A 310 -8.56 5.63 3.14
C SER A 310 -10.07 5.83 2.95
N LEU A 311 -10.52 6.04 1.72
CA LEU A 311 -11.94 6.10 1.42
C LEU A 311 -12.58 4.75 1.73
N PRO A 312 -13.83 4.70 2.24
CA PRO A 312 -14.51 3.43 2.48
C PRO A 312 -14.57 2.64 1.17
N ARG A 313 -14.12 1.37 1.23
CA ARG A 313 -14.03 0.46 0.08
C ARG A 313 -15.25 0.59 -0.81
N ARG A 314 -15.02 0.74 -2.11
CA ARG A 314 -16.06 0.40 -3.06
C ARG A 314 -16.19 -1.12 -3.00
N MET A 315 -17.25 -1.66 -2.40
CA MET A 315 -17.51 -3.11 -2.42
C MET A 315 -17.50 -3.57 -3.88
N VAL A 316 -16.39 -4.14 -4.33
CA VAL A 316 -16.37 -5.00 -5.50
C VAL A 316 -17.08 -6.27 -5.03
N PRO A 317 -18.17 -6.70 -5.69
CA PRO A 317 -18.94 -7.85 -5.25
C PRO A 317 -18.03 -9.05 -4.97
N GLU A 318 -18.22 -9.72 -3.84
CA GLU A 318 -17.39 -10.82 -3.32
C GLU A 318 -17.20 -12.02 -4.28
N GLY A 319 -17.77 -11.98 -5.48
CA GLY A 319 -17.70 -13.04 -6.50
C GLY A 319 -16.52 -12.98 -7.47
N VAL A 320 -15.57 -12.03 -7.36
CA VAL A 320 -14.46 -11.87 -8.35
C VAL A 320 -13.07 -12.15 -7.77
N LEU A 321 -12.96 -12.51 -6.47
CA LEU A 321 -11.69 -12.56 -5.73
C LEU A 321 -11.06 -13.96 -5.60
N LYS A 322 -11.35 -14.89 -6.51
CA LYS A 322 -10.52 -16.09 -6.66
C LYS A 322 -10.10 -16.22 -8.11
N LEU A 323 -8.80 -16.10 -8.36
CA LEU A 323 -8.17 -16.87 -9.43
C LEU A 323 -8.39 -18.33 -9.05
N GLU A 324 -9.49 -18.92 -9.51
CA GLU A 324 -9.67 -20.35 -9.45
C GLU A 324 -8.63 -20.96 -10.38
N ASP A 325 -7.82 -21.85 -9.80
CA ASP A 325 -6.79 -22.64 -10.46
C ASP A 325 -7.43 -23.37 -11.66
N ARG A 326 -7.26 -22.83 -12.87
CA ARG A 326 -7.67 -23.51 -14.10
C ARG A 326 -6.47 -24.27 -14.67
N GLY A 327 -6.40 -25.55 -14.29
CA GLY A 327 -5.63 -26.61 -14.97
C GLY A 327 -4.54 -27.22 -14.07
N ALA A 328 -4.43 -28.54 -13.87
CA ALA A 328 -5.02 -29.67 -14.56
C ALA A 328 -5.21 -30.84 -13.58
N ILE A 329 -6.42 -31.41 -13.58
CA ILE A 329 -6.63 -32.80 -13.17
C ILE A 329 -6.31 -33.62 -14.40
N VAL A 330 -5.22 -34.38 -14.34
CA VAL A 330 -5.08 -35.58 -15.14
C VAL A 330 -5.12 -36.70 -14.11
N ASP A 331 -6.28 -37.34 -14.02
CA ASP A 331 -6.40 -38.65 -13.39
C ASP A 331 -5.58 -39.61 -14.25
N ASP A 332 -4.44 -40.06 -13.74
CA ASP A 332 -3.86 -41.32 -14.17
C ASP A 332 -3.99 -42.30 -13.00
N ASP A 333 -4.96 -43.18 -13.23
CA ASP A 333 -5.20 -44.46 -12.60
C ASP A 333 -3.93 -45.32 -12.73
N GLU A 334 -3.25 -45.61 -11.62
CA GLU A 334 -2.41 -46.81 -11.51
C GLU A 334 -2.52 -47.36 -10.08
N THR A 335 -3.08 -48.57 -10.05
CA THR A 335 -3.30 -49.46 -8.93
C THR A 335 -2.01 -50.09 -8.39
N ASP A 336 -2.14 -50.62 -7.17
CA ASP A 336 -1.31 -51.68 -6.55
C ASP A 336 0.06 -51.26 -5.97
N ASP A 337 0.16 -51.20 -4.64
CA ASP A 337 0.46 -52.40 -3.83
C ASP A 337 0.50 -52.05 -2.33
N GLU A 338 -0.22 -52.87 -1.56
CA GLU A 338 -0.11 -52.98 -0.11
C GLU A 338 1.26 -53.56 0.27
N GLU A 339 2.01 -52.91 1.16
CA GLU A 339 2.89 -53.65 2.07
C GLU A 339 3.12 -52.89 3.39
N ASP A 340 2.37 -53.34 4.38
CA ASP A 340 2.74 -53.62 5.77
C ASP A 340 4.06 -53.01 6.32
N CYS A 341 3.95 -52.23 7.40
CA CYS A 341 4.97 -52.17 8.44
C CYS A 341 4.33 -51.75 9.77
N ALA A 342 3.87 -52.76 10.50
CA ALA A 342 3.57 -52.68 11.91
C ALA A 342 4.81 -52.39 12.77
N GLN A 343 4.52 -51.72 13.88
CA GLN A 343 5.20 -51.71 15.18
C GLN A 343 6.27 -52.80 15.42
N THR A 344 7.48 -52.35 15.79
CA THR A 344 8.23 -52.82 16.98
C THR A 344 9.16 -51.72 17.47
#